data_AF-A0A920DNU3-F1
#
_entry.id   AF-A0A920DNU3-F1
#
_cell.length_a   1.000
_cell.length_b   1.000
_cell.length_c   1.000
_cell.angle_alpha   90.00
_cell.angle_beta   90.00
_cell.angle_gamma   90.00
#
_symmetry.space_group_name_H-M   'P 1'
#
loop_
_entity.id
_entity.type
_entity.pdbx_description
1 polymer ?
#
loop_
_entity_poly.entity_id
_entity_poly.type
_entity_poly.pdbx_seq_one_letter_code
_entity_poly.pdbx_strand_id
1 'polypeptide(L)'
;MTQGDNPNQFLPTYTGLRSNIQMLEEGAAGLGTMSIGNNDSVVRSLPTFDRVGDTVIPSLGLELARVAIGASTFQIKASNASSEEAFGAQTGINNIKLGPLTMPTTPDGQSWIYFAPTADLVTVSAWDVLSGSIDPDFFSGKVVLVGTSAAGLFDLRSTPIEKNIPGVTIIGQFVQQIFANEFLQRPDWLFGAEFIAGLVLSLLITFMIQTLGPIGGLTVLGVGSGGIIGGSWYFFKSKLFLVDPFRL
;
A
#
# COMPACT_ATOMS: atom_id res chain seq x y z
N MET A 1 -19.66 -1.30 -7.14
CA MET A 1 -19.89 -2.30 -8.21
C MET A 1 -18.67 -3.22 -8.28
N THR A 2 -18.87 -4.52 -8.41
CA THR A 2 -17.78 -5.50 -8.52
C THR A 2 -17.74 -6.04 -9.95
N GLN A 3 -16.54 -6.21 -10.50
CA GLN A 3 -16.32 -6.81 -11.81
C GLN A 3 -15.28 -7.91 -11.68
N GLY A 4 -15.53 -9.08 -12.27
CA GLY A 4 -14.67 -10.27 -12.12
C GLY A 4 -15.14 -11.19 -10.99
N ASP A 5 -14.21 -11.98 -10.46
CA ASP A 5 -14.44 -12.93 -9.37
C ASP A 5 -14.96 -12.24 -8.09
N ASN A 6 -15.57 -13.02 -7.19
CA ASN A 6 -16.16 -12.46 -5.96
C ASN A 6 -15.05 -11.92 -5.03
N PRO A 7 -14.98 -10.59 -4.79
CA PRO A 7 -13.91 -10.00 -3.99
C PRO A 7 -13.91 -10.49 -2.54
N ASN A 8 -15.04 -10.99 -2.04
CA ASN A 8 -15.18 -11.52 -0.68
C ASN A 8 -14.28 -12.72 -0.39
N GLN A 9 -13.70 -13.36 -1.41
CA GLN A 9 -12.75 -14.47 -1.28
C GLN A 9 -11.33 -14.00 -0.98
N PHE A 10 -11.01 -12.74 -1.27
CA PHE A 10 -9.64 -12.21 -1.20
C PHE A 10 -9.45 -11.13 -0.15
N LEU A 11 -10.55 -10.54 0.35
CA LEU A 11 -10.49 -9.47 1.34
C LEU A 11 -10.20 -9.99 2.76
N PRO A 12 -9.43 -9.24 3.57
CA PRO A 12 -9.28 -9.51 4.99
C PRO A 12 -10.64 -9.60 5.67
N THR A 13 -10.85 -10.68 6.43
CA THR A 13 -12.14 -10.95 7.08
C THR A 13 -12.02 -10.79 8.60
N TYR A 14 -12.96 -10.06 9.18
CA TYR A 14 -13.07 -9.83 10.62
C TYR A 14 -14.42 -10.30 11.15
N THR A 15 -14.42 -10.83 12.37
CA THR A 15 -15.62 -11.35 13.04
C THR A 15 -16.54 -10.24 13.57
N GLY A 16 -16.03 -9.03 13.75
CA GLY A 16 -16.82 -7.89 14.24
C GLY A 16 -16.08 -6.57 14.09
N LEU A 17 -16.83 -5.48 14.18
CA LEU A 17 -16.35 -4.10 14.12
C LEU A 17 -16.65 -3.41 15.44
N ARG A 18 -15.75 -2.54 15.89
CA ARG A 18 -16.04 -1.55 16.92
C ARG A 18 -16.53 -0.29 16.22
N SER A 19 -17.80 0.04 16.40
CA SER A 19 -18.41 1.24 15.82
C SER A 19 -18.00 2.51 16.58
N ASN A 20 -18.21 3.65 15.94
CA ASN A 20 -18.02 4.94 16.58
C ASN A 20 -19.22 5.25 17.50
N ILE A 21 -19.14 6.34 18.26
CA ILE A 21 -20.31 6.86 18.96
C ILE A 21 -21.32 7.42 17.95
N GLN A 22 -22.60 7.24 18.23
CA GLN A 22 -23.71 7.58 17.31
C GLN A 22 -23.64 9.01 16.77
N MET A 23 -23.28 9.98 17.62
CA MET A 23 -23.14 11.39 17.24
C MET A 23 -22.15 11.60 16.08
N LEU A 24 -21.06 10.83 16.03
CA LEU A 24 -20.08 10.94 14.95
C LEU A 24 -20.54 10.20 13.70
N GLU A 25 -21.24 9.07 13.86
CA GLU A 25 -21.72 8.29 12.71
C GLU A 25 -22.82 9.02 11.94
N GLU A 26 -23.77 9.63 12.66
CA GLU A 26 -24.88 10.36 12.03
C GLU A 26 -24.42 11.65 11.33
N GLY A 27 -23.34 12.27 11.79
CA GLY A 27 -22.76 13.47 11.20
C GLY A 27 -21.75 13.21 10.08
N ALA A 28 -21.35 11.94 9.86
CA ALA A 28 -20.30 11.61 8.92
C ALA A 28 -20.84 11.51 7.48
N ALA A 29 -20.08 12.07 6.52
CA ALA A 29 -20.34 11.89 5.09
C ALA A 29 -19.94 10.49 4.57
N GLY A 30 -19.27 9.70 5.41
CA GLY A 30 -18.69 8.41 5.08
C GLY A 30 -18.08 7.72 6.29
N LEU A 31 -18.11 6.39 6.31
CA LEU A 31 -17.51 5.57 7.36
C LEU A 31 -16.53 4.59 6.72
N GLY A 32 -15.34 4.48 7.29
CA GLY A 32 -14.31 3.55 6.81
C GLY A 32 -13.64 2.80 7.96
N THR A 33 -13.12 1.62 7.65
CA THR A 33 -12.40 0.78 8.61
C THR A 33 -10.98 1.28 8.83
N MET A 34 -10.50 1.12 10.05
CA MET A 34 -9.09 1.34 10.37
C MET A 34 -8.49 0.00 10.76
N SER A 35 -7.73 -0.59 9.83
CA SER A 35 -7.00 -1.83 10.04
C SER A 35 -5.61 -1.72 9.44
N ILE A 36 -4.63 -2.34 10.09
CA ILE A 36 -3.27 -2.48 9.55
C ILE A 36 -3.13 -3.75 8.69
N GLY A 37 -4.20 -4.53 8.55
CA GLY A 37 -4.22 -5.79 7.80
C GLY A 37 -3.34 -6.85 8.45
N ASN A 38 -2.04 -6.82 8.14
CA ASN A 38 -1.06 -7.79 8.59
C ASN A 38 -0.53 -7.48 9.98
N ASN A 39 -0.21 -8.52 10.75
CA ASN A 39 0.38 -8.41 12.09
C ASN A 39 1.90 -8.18 12.05
N ASP A 40 2.40 -7.49 11.00
CA ASP A 40 3.81 -7.18 10.88
C ASP A 40 4.17 -5.98 11.77
N SER A 41 5.38 -6.02 12.32
CA SER A 41 5.99 -4.93 13.09
C SER A 41 6.24 -3.67 12.25
N VAL A 42 6.38 -3.83 10.93
CA VAL A 42 6.60 -2.76 9.97
C VAL A 42 5.42 -2.70 8.99
N VAL A 43 4.71 -1.57 8.99
CA VAL A 43 3.60 -1.32 8.08
C VAL A 43 4.16 -0.97 6.71
N ARG A 44 3.86 -1.80 5.71
CA ARG A 44 4.27 -1.59 4.30
C ARG A 44 3.09 -1.40 3.35
N SER A 45 1.96 -1.97 3.73
CA SER A 45 0.72 -1.96 2.97
C SER A 45 -0.45 -1.73 3.92
N LEU A 46 -1.57 -1.24 3.36
CA LEU A 46 -2.84 -1.16 4.06
C LEU A 46 -3.92 -1.92 3.31
N PRO A 47 -4.88 -2.54 4.00
CA PRO A 47 -6.07 -3.09 3.37
C PRO A 47 -6.88 -1.94 2.76
N THR A 48 -7.43 -2.19 1.58
CA THR A 48 -8.21 -1.19 0.85
C THR A 48 -9.69 -1.29 1.20
N PHE A 49 -10.17 -2.52 1.38
CA PHE A 49 -11.46 -2.89 1.92
C PHE A 49 -11.27 -3.98 2.96
N ASP A 50 -12.16 -4.02 3.94
CA ASP A 50 -12.27 -5.09 4.92
C ASP A 50 -13.65 -5.73 4.82
N ARG A 51 -13.71 -7.04 5.05
CA ARG A 51 -14.97 -7.79 5.14
C ARG A 51 -15.33 -8.02 6.61
N VAL A 52 -16.49 -7.53 7.02
CA VAL A 52 -17.07 -7.80 8.35
C VAL A 52 -18.38 -8.57 8.15
N GLY A 53 -18.37 -9.85 8.51
CA GLY A 53 -19.47 -10.76 8.16
C GLY A 53 -19.64 -10.86 6.63
N ASP A 54 -20.78 -10.43 6.11
CA ASP A 54 -21.05 -10.39 4.65
C ASP A 54 -20.94 -8.99 4.05
N THR A 55 -20.55 -7.99 4.84
CA THR A 55 -20.43 -6.60 4.39
C THR A 55 -19.00 -6.26 4.06
N VAL A 56 -18.79 -5.69 2.87
CA VAL A 56 -17.50 -5.11 2.45
C VAL A 56 -17.51 -3.63 2.79
N ILE A 57 -16.53 -3.19 3.57
CA ILE A 57 -16.42 -1.82 4.08
C ILE A 57 -15.08 -1.24 3.58
N PRO A 58 -15.06 -0.03 3.00
CA PRO A 58 -13.82 0.60 2.58
C PRO A 58 -12.93 0.96 3.78
N SER A 59 -11.62 0.96 3.58
CA SER A 59 -10.69 1.54 4.54
C SER A 59 -10.92 3.04 4.69
N LEU A 60 -10.57 3.59 5.85
CA LEU A 60 -10.72 5.00 6.18
C LEU A 60 -10.05 5.91 5.13
N GLY A 61 -8.84 5.58 4.69
CA GLY A 61 -8.14 6.35 3.65
C GLY A 61 -8.87 6.33 2.30
N LEU A 62 -9.42 5.19 1.91
CA LEU A 62 -10.17 5.06 0.66
C LEU A 62 -11.52 5.81 0.71
N GLU A 63 -12.20 5.76 1.86
CA GLU A 63 -13.44 6.49 2.08
C GLU A 63 -13.23 8.01 2.14
N LEU A 64 -12.15 8.46 2.76
CA LEU A 64 -11.73 9.87 2.74
C LEU A 64 -11.48 10.36 1.32
N ALA A 65 -10.75 9.57 0.51
CA ALA A 65 -10.53 9.89 -0.89
C ALA A 65 -11.86 9.98 -1.67
N ARG A 66 -12.81 9.06 -1.42
CA ARG A 66 -14.14 9.09 -2.06
C ARG A 66 -14.90 10.36 -1.75
N VAL A 67 -14.99 10.71 -0.46
CA VAL A 67 -15.69 11.91 0.00
C VAL A 67 -15.04 13.17 -0.57
N ALA A 68 -13.71 13.25 -0.53
CA ALA A 68 -12.95 14.40 -1.01
C ALA A 68 -13.14 14.69 -2.51
N ILE A 69 -13.23 13.65 -3.35
CA ILE A 69 -13.48 13.83 -4.80
C ILE A 69 -14.97 13.86 -5.16
N GLY A 70 -15.88 13.66 -4.19
CA GLY A 70 -17.32 13.59 -4.44
C GLY A 70 -17.77 12.36 -5.23
N ALA A 71 -17.03 11.24 -5.16
CA ALA A 71 -17.43 10.02 -5.86
C ALA A 71 -18.58 9.31 -5.14
N SER A 72 -19.53 8.78 -5.91
CA SER A 72 -20.71 8.09 -5.37
C SER A 72 -20.46 6.61 -5.05
N THR A 73 -19.53 5.95 -5.73
CA THR A 73 -19.31 4.50 -5.60
C THR A 73 -17.86 4.10 -5.84
N PHE A 74 -17.47 2.93 -5.33
CA PHE A 74 -16.25 2.23 -5.68
C PHE A 74 -16.51 1.18 -6.75
N GLN A 75 -15.52 0.96 -7.62
CA GLN A 75 -15.49 -0.18 -8.54
C GLN A 75 -14.32 -1.08 -8.18
N ILE A 76 -14.61 -2.30 -7.72
CA ILE A 76 -13.61 -3.32 -7.40
C ILE A 76 -13.46 -4.21 -8.63
N LYS A 77 -12.27 -4.26 -9.21
CA LYS A 77 -11.93 -5.15 -10.32
C LYS A 77 -11.07 -6.30 -9.78
N ALA A 78 -11.68 -7.48 -9.72
CA ALA A 78 -11.01 -8.73 -9.42
C ALA A 78 -10.60 -9.45 -10.72
N SER A 79 -9.85 -10.54 -10.59
CA SER A 79 -9.49 -11.44 -11.70
C SER A 79 -10.68 -11.80 -12.59
N ASN A 80 -10.41 -12.03 -13.87
CA ASN A 80 -11.43 -12.28 -14.89
C ASN A 80 -12.44 -11.12 -15.09
N ALA A 81 -12.18 -9.93 -14.53
CA ALA A 81 -12.86 -8.72 -14.97
C ALA A 81 -12.55 -8.48 -16.45
N SER A 82 -13.59 -8.19 -17.24
CA SER A 82 -13.49 -7.98 -18.69
C SER A 82 -12.31 -7.03 -19.00
N SER A 83 -11.29 -7.57 -19.69
CA SER A 83 -9.99 -6.98 -20.08
C SER A 83 -8.73 -7.47 -19.35
N GLU A 84 -8.79 -8.35 -18.35
CA GLU A 84 -7.61 -9.06 -17.83
C GLU A 84 -7.73 -10.57 -18.06
N GLU A 85 -6.96 -11.08 -19.04
CA GLU A 85 -6.85 -12.51 -19.33
C GLU A 85 -6.08 -13.20 -18.20
N ALA A 86 -6.78 -13.57 -17.12
CA ALA A 86 -6.17 -14.33 -16.05
C ALA A 86 -6.01 -15.83 -16.40
N PHE A 87 -6.22 -16.27 -17.65
CA PHE A 87 -6.14 -17.68 -18.09
C PHE A 87 -6.83 -18.69 -17.14
N GLY A 88 -7.90 -18.28 -16.45
CA GLY A 88 -8.60 -19.10 -15.45
C GLY A 88 -7.98 -19.13 -14.04
N ALA A 89 -6.94 -18.33 -13.76
CA ALA A 89 -6.35 -18.16 -12.44
C ALA A 89 -7.09 -17.09 -11.62
N GLN A 90 -7.34 -17.40 -10.35
CA GLN A 90 -7.85 -16.47 -9.36
C GLN A 90 -6.69 -15.61 -8.83
N THR A 91 -6.31 -14.55 -9.55
CA THR A 91 -5.24 -13.62 -9.18
C THR A 91 -5.62 -12.62 -8.07
N GLY A 92 -6.86 -12.62 -7.60
CA GLY A 92 -7.35 -11.78 -6.51
C GLY A 92 -7.93 -10.43 -6.96
N ILE A 93 -7.74 -9.40 -6.15
CA ILE A 93 -8.17 -8.03 -6.48
C ILE A 93 -7.02 -7.33 -7.20
N ASN A 94 -7.25 -6.92 -8.45
CA ASN A 94 -6.19 -6.34 -9.28
C ASN A 94 -6.20 -4.82 -9.14
N ASN A 95 -7.37 -4.19 -9.28
CA ASN A 95 -7.50 -2.74 -9.32
C ASN A 95 -8.77 -2.24 -8.62
N ILE A 96 -8.68 -1.09 -7.98
CA ILE A 96 -9.82 -0.34 -7.46
C ILE A 96 -9.94 0.97 -8.21
N LYS A 97 -11.11 1.22 -8.80
CA LYS A 97 -11.39 2.49 -9.46
C LYS A 97 -12.30 3.35 -8.59
N LEU A 98 -11.88 4.60 -8.42
CA LEU A 98 -12.54 5.62 -7.63
C LEU A 98 -12.68 6.89 -8.49
N GLY A 99 -13.84 7.05 -9.13
CA GLY A 99 -14.06 8.12 -10.10
C GLY A 99 -13.02 8.06 -11.25
N PRO A 100 -12.18 9.10 -11.43
CA PRO A 100 -11.11 9.10 -12.43
C PRO A 100 -9.84 8.34 -11.99
N LEU A 101 -9.67 8.06 -10.69
CA LEU A 101 -8.45 7.44 -10.15
C LEU A 101 -8.53 5.92 -10.25
N THR A 102 -7.41 5.29 -10.59
CA THR A 102 -7.29 3.82 -10.62
C THR A 102 -6.10 3.43 -9.75
N MET A 103 -6.40 2.75 -8.65
CA MET A 103 -5.42 2.28 -7.68
C MET A 103 -5.14 0.79 -7.92
N PRO A 104 -3.87 0.39 -8.11
CA PRO A 104 -3.50 -1.01 -8.15
C PRO A 104 -3.59 -1.62 -6.74
N THR A 105 -3.92 -2.89 -6.66
CA THR A 105 -3.94 -3.65 -5.42
C THR A 105 -3.13 -4.93 -5.52
N THR A 106 -2.77 -5.48 -4.36
CA THR A 106 -2.26 -6.84 -4.27
C THR A 106 -3.41 -7.83 -4.39
N PRO A 107 -3.13 -9.11 -4.70
CA PRO A 107 -4.13 -10.18 -4.75
C PRO A 107 -5.06 -10.20 -3.53
N ASP A 108 -4.52 -9.95 -2.33
CA ASP A 108 -5.24 -9.91 -1.05
C ASP A 108 -5.99 -8.59 -0.78
N GLY A 109 -6.15 -7.73 -1.80
CA GLY A 109 -6.86 -6.46 -1.68
C GLY A 109 -6.14 -5.40 -0.84
N GLN A 110 -4.81 -5.49 -0.69
CA GLN A 110 -4.01 -4.47 -0.02
C GLN A 110 -3.42 -3.49 -1.05
N SER A 111 -3.06 -2.29 -0.62
CA SER A 111 -2.27 -1.35 -1.40
C SER A 111 -0.93 -1.12 -0.73
N TRP A 112 0.15 -1.16 -1.52
CA TRP A 112 1.46 -0.73 -1.06
C TRP A 112 1.46 0.78 -0.82
N ILE A 113 2.12 1.20 0.26
CA ILE A 113 2.27 2.61 0.58
C ILE A 113 3.67 3.08 0.19
N TYR A 114 3.72 4.16 -0.56
CA TYR A 114 4.94 4.86 -0.90
C TYR A 114 5.29 5.84 0.21
N PHE A 115 6.10 5.38 1.15
CA PHE A 115 6.45 6.17 2.32
C PHE A 115 7.41 7.31 2.00
N ALA A 116 7.05 8.51 2.45
CA ALA A 116 7.91 9.69 2.51
C ALA A 116 8.33 9.96 3.95
N PRO A 117 9.44 10.69 4.18
CA PRO A 117 9.80 11.18 5.50
C PRO A 117 8.63 11.94 6.16
N THR A 118 8.39 11.72 7.45
CA THR A 118 7.28 12.33 8.18
C THR A 118 7.38 13.86 8.19
N ALA A 119 8.60 14.40 8.11
CA ALA A 119 8.86 15.83 8.04
C ALA A 119 8.28 16.51 6.79
N ASP A 120 8.02 15.75 5.72
CA ASP A 120 7.44 16.27 4.48
C ASP A 120 5.91 16.44 4.58
N LEU A 121 5.29 15.90 5.64
CA LEU A 121 3.87 16.08 5.93
C LEU A 121 3.63 17.29 6.81
N VAL A 122 2.81 18.20 6.30
CA VAL A 122 2.41 19.40 7.04
C VAL A 122 1.55 19.00 8.23
N THR A 123 2.10 19.18 9.43
CA THR A 123 1.43 18.88 10.70
C THR A 123 1.19 20.17 11.46
N VAL A 124 -0.03 20.33 11.99
CA VAL A 124 -0.44 21.49 12.78
C VAL A 124 -0.98 21.00 14.12
N SER A 125 -0.56 21.67 15.21
CA SER A 125 -1.09 21.36 16.54
C SER A 125 -2.57 21.73 16.62
N ALA A 126 -3.39 20.85 17.20
CA ALA A 126 -4.79 21.16 17.45
C ALA A 126 -4.97 22.42 18.30
N TRP A 127 -4.03 22.70 19.21
CA TRP A 127 -4.05 23.91 20.03
C TRP A 127 -3.87 25.19 19.21
N ASP A 128 -3.03 25.17 18.19
CA ASP A 128 -2.78 26.35 17.34
C ASP A 128 -4.02 26.68 16.49
N VAL A 129 -4.76 25.65 16.08
CA VAL A 129 -6.05 25.80 15.40
C VAL A 129 -7.11 26.35 16.36
N LEU A 130 -7.23 25.79 17.56
CA LEU A 130 -8.23 26.20 18.55
C LEU A 130 -7.97 27.59 19.13
N SER A 131 -6.71 28.02 19.20
CA SER A 131 -6.31 29.37 19.64
C SER A 131 -6.46 30.43 18.55
N GLY A 132 -6.81 30.04 17.31
CA GLY A 132 -6.94 30.95 16.17
C GLY A 132 -5.60 31.43 15.63
N SER A 133 -4.50 30.72 15.89
CA SER A 133 -3.16 31.07 15.40
C SER A 133 -2.97 30.76 13.92
N ILE A 134 -3.84 29.92 13.34
CA ILE A 134 -3.80 29.49 11.94
C ILE A 134 -5.00 30.09 11.20
N ASP A 135 -4.73 30.75 10.07
CA ASP A 135 -5.74 31.30 9.19
C ASP A 135 -6.69 30.18 8.67
N PRO A 136 -8.02 30.31 8.79
CA PRO A 136 -8.96 29.34 8.22
C PRO A 136 -8.73 29.01 6.74
N ASP A 137 -8.26 29.98 5.95
CA ASP A 137 -7.98 29.79 4.52
C ASP A 137 -6.87 28.76 4.27
N PHE A 138 -6.01 28.51 5.26
CA PHE A 138 -4.97 27.48 5.20
C PHE A 138 -5.54 26.08 4.94
N PHE A 139 -6.76 25.80 5.39
CA PHE A 139 -7.41 24.49 5.26
C PHE A 139 -8.28 24.37 4.00
N SER A 140 -8.48 25.45 3.26
CA SER A 140 -9.34 25.46 2.08
C SER A 140 -8.82 24.50 1.01
N GLY A 141 -9.71 23.60 0.54
CA GLY A 141 -9.40 22.60 -0.48
C GLY A 141 -8.48 21.46 -0.03
N LYS A 142 -8.18 21.34 1.28
CA LYS A 142 -7.32 20.29 1.82
C LYS A 142 -8.13 19.21 2.55
N VAL A 143 -7.65 17.97 2.48
CA VAL A 143 -8.11 16.89 3.37
C VAL A 143 -7.31 16.97 4.66
N VAL A 144 -8.00 17.18 5.78
CA VAL A 144 -7.38 17.30 7.10
C VAL A 144 -7.64 16.01 7.87
N LEU A 145 -6.56 15.43 8.40
CA LEU A 145 -6.62 14.27 9.29
C LEU A 145 -6.32 14.72 10.71
N VAL A 146 -7.21 14.35 11.63
CA VAL A 146 -7.04 14.61 13.05
C VAL A 146 -6.64 13.30 13.72
N GLY A 147 -5.49 13.30 14.36
CA GLY A 147 -4.98 12.14 15.09
C GLY A 147 -4.13 12.55 16.27
N THR A 148 -3.67 11.56 17.03
CA THR A 148 -2.93 11.79 18.26
C THR A 148 -1.43 11.62 18.06
N SER A 149 -0.63 12.50 18.65
CA SER A 149 0.84 12.43 18.64
C SER A 149 1.42 11.78 19.91
N ALA A 150 0.57 11.38 20.86
CA ALA A 150 1.00 10.86 22.15
C ALA A 150 1.46 9.40 22.07
N ALA A 151 2.72 9.14 22.40
CA ALA A 151 3.30 7.78 22.43
C ALA A 151 2.55 6.80 23.36
N GLY A 152 1.91 7.32 24.41
CA GLY A 152 1.15 6.52 25.38
C GLY A 152 -0.19 5.96 24.87
N LEU A 153 -0.62 6.32 23.66
CA LEU A 153 -1.85 5.83 23.06
C LEU A 153 -1.67 4.54 22.24
N PHE A 154 -0.43 4.00 22.20
CA PHE A 154 -0.05 2.79 21.46
C PHE A 154 -0.39 2.80 19.96
N ASP A 155 -0.57 3.99 19.36
CA ASP A 155 -0.81 4.19 17.92
C ASP A 155 0.49 4.45 17.13
N LEU A 156 1.64 4.18 17.74
CA LEU A 156 2.93 4.32 17.07
C LEU A 156 3.22 3.08 16.24
N ARG A 157 3.57 3.30 14.97
CA ARG A 157 3.89 2.24 14.00
C ARG A 157 5.25 2.49 13.38
N SER A 158 5.92 1.42 12.99
CA SER A 158 7.15 1.51 12.21
C SER A 158 6.83 1.35 10.73
N THR A 159 7.54 2.10 9.91
CA THR A 159 7.51 2.05 8.44
C THR A 159 8.90 1.69 7.92
N PRO A 160 9.04 1.37 6.62
CA PRO A 160 10.36 1.14 6.03
C PRO A 160 11.33 2.32 6.15
N ILE A 161 10.81 3.56 6.26
CA ILE A 161 11.61 4.78 6.29
C ILE A 161 11.87 5.25 7.72
N GLU A 162 10.85 5.26 8.57
CA GLU A 162 10.92 5.78 9.94
C GLU A 162 10.27 4.85 10.96
N LYS A 163 10.85 4.79 12.16
CA LYS A 163 10.29 4.07 13.31
C LYS A 163 9.45 5.02 14.16
N ASN A 164 8.42 4.48 14.81
CA ASN A 164 7.59 5.19 15.78
C ASN A 164 6.88 6.45 15.24
N ILE A 165 6.22 6.32 14.09
CA ILE A 165 5.39 7.38 13.53
C ILE A 165 3.92 7.21 13.97
N PRO A 166 3.14 8.30 14.13
CA PRO A 166 1.71 8.20 14.41
C PRO A 166 0.94 7.51 13.28
N GLY A 167 -0.01 6.61 13.60
CA GLY A 167 -0.80 5.86 12.63
C GLY A 167 -1.58 6.73 11.66
N VAL A 168 -2.06 7.89 12.11
CA VAL A 168 -2.74 8.89 11.25
C VAL A 168 -1.87 9.35 10.07
N THR A 169 -0.55 9.41 10.25
CA THR A 169 0.42 9.79 9.22
C THR A 169 0.42 8.79 8.07
N ILE A 170 0.28 7.50 8.39
CA ILE A 170 0.22 6.41 7.39
C ILE A 170 -1.01 6.58 6.51
N ILE A 171 -2.16 6.87 7.12
CA ILE A 171 -3.41 7.14 6.39
C ILE A 171 -3.26 8.41 5.53
N GLY A 172 -2.60 9.45 6.05
CA GLY A 172 -2.30 10.67 5.31
C GLY A 172 -1.45 10.42 4.07
N GLN A 173 -0.37 9.67 4.20
CA GLN A 173 0.47 9.28 3.06
C GLN A 173 -0.31 8.45 2.05
N PHE A 174 -1.14 7.52 2.51
CA PHE A 174 -1.98 6.72 1.62
C PHE A 174 -2.99 7.58 0.84
N VAL A 175 -3.67 8.52 1.49
CA VAL A 175 -4.60 9.46 0.82
C VAL A 175 -3.86 10.38 -0.15
N GLN A 176 -2.70 10.92 0.25
CA GLN A 176 -1.86 11.74 -0.62
C GLN A 176 -1.41 10.97 -1.85
N GLN A 177 -1.00 9.71 -1.67
CA GLN A 177 -0.61 8.81 -2.75
C GLN A 177 -1.76 8.57 -3.74
N ILE A 178 -3.00 8.40 -3.24
CA ILE A 178 -4.18 8.26 -4.08
C ILE A 178 -4.39 9.50 -4.95
N PHE A 179 -4.29 10.70 -4.39
CA PHE A 179 -4.45 11.94 -5.15
C PHE A 179 -3.30 12.24 -6.10
N ALA A 180 -2.07 11.86 -5.73
CA ALA A 180 -0.90 11.97 -6.60
C ALA A 180 -0.92 10.93 -7.74
N ASN A 181 -1.73 9.86 -7.61
CA ASN A 181 -1.76 8.72 -8.51
C ASN A 181 -0.39 8.03 -8.65
N GLU A 182 0.40 8.03 -7.57
CA GLU A 182 1.75 7.47 -7.52
C GLU A 182 1.76 6.16 -6.73
N PHE A 183 1.53 5.03 -7.38
CA PHE A 183 1.42 3.75 -6.68
C PHE A 183 2.65 2.87 -6.89
N LEU A 184 3.10 2.23 -5.81
CA LEU A 184 4.04 1.12 -5.91
C LEU A 184 3.33 -0.09 -6.52
N GLN A 185 3.90 -0.61 -7.59
CA GLN A 185 3.34 -1.75 -8.32
C GLN A 185 4.32 -2.92 -8.32
N ARG A 186 3.79 -4.12 -8.19
CA ARG A 186 4.52 -5.37 -8.42
C ARG A 186 3.86 -6.11 -9.57
N PRO A 187 4.39 -5.98 -10.80
CA PRO A 187 3.84 -6.69 -11.94
C PRO A 187 3.93 -8.22 -11.76
N ASP A 188 2.94 -8.96 -12.24
CA ASP A 188 2.90 -10.42 -12.09
C ASP A 188 4.11 -11.13 -12.73
N TRP A 189 4.59 -10.62 -13.86
CA TRP A 189 5.77 -11.15 -14.55
C TRP A 189 7.06 -11.01 -13.74
N LEU A 190 7.09 -10.11 -12.76
CA LEU A 190 8.28 -9.82 -11.97
C LEU A 190 8.70 -11.04 -11.16
N PHE A 191 7.74 -11.82 -10.65
CA PHE A 191 8.04 -13.08 -9.96
C PHE A 191 8.77 -14.07 -10.88
N GLY A 192 8.31 -14.21 -12.13
CA GLY A 192 8.97 -15.04 -13.13
C GLY A 192 10.37 -14.53 -13.46
N ALA A 193 10.54 -13.21 -13.60
CA ALA A 193 11.83 -12.59 -13.85
C ALA A 193 12.82 -12.78 -12.68
N GLU A 194 12.37 -12.61 -11.43
CA GLU A 194 13.16 -12.87 -10.21
C GLU A 194 13.62 -14.34 -10.17
N PHE A 195 12.72 -15.28 -10.48
CA PHE A 195 13.04 -16.70 -10.52
C PHE A 195 14.07 -17.05 -11.61
N ILE A 196 13.87 -16.53 -12.83
CA ILE A 196 14.81 -16.74 -13.94
C ILE A 196 16.16 -16.10 -13.62
N ALA A 197 16.19 -14.89 -13.06
CA ALA A 197 17.43 -14.23 -12.66
C ALA A 197 18.19 -15.03 -11.60
N GLY A 198 17.50 -15.56 -10.59
CA GLY A 198 18.08 -16.44 -9.59
C GLY A 198 18.62 -17.75 -10.18
N LEU A 199 17.88 -18.37 -11.10
CA LEU A 199 18.31 -19.58 -11.79
C LEU A 199 19.56 -19.33 -12.65
N VAL A 200 19.56 -18.25 -13.44
CA VAL A 200 20.71 -17.85 -14.26
C VAL A 200 21.92 -17.56 -13.37
N LEU A 201 21.75 -16.84 -12.27
CA LEU A 201 22.83 -16.55 -11.32
C LEU A 201 23.40 -17.85 -10.72
N SER A 202 22.54 -18.79 -10.32
CA SER A 202 22.94 -20.09 -9.77
C SER A 202 23.74 -20.93 -10.79
N LEU A 203 23.28 -20.97 -12.05
CA LEU A 203 23.99 -21.65 -13.13
C LEU A 203 25.34 -21.00 -13.42
N LEU A 204 25.40 -19.67 -13.48
CA LEU A 204 26.64 -18.93 -13.70
C LEU A 204 27.64 -19.15 -12.57
N ILE A 205 27.19 -19.17 -11.32
CA ILE A 205 28.04 -19.48 -10.16
C ILE A 205 28.58 -20.91 -10.28
N THR A 206 27.72 -21.89 -10.54
CA THR A 206 28.12 -23.31 -10.65
C THR A 206 29.14 -23.52 -11.77
N PHE A 207 28.90 -22.91 -12.92
CA PHE A 207 29.81 -22.99 -14.07
C PHE A 207 31.16 -22.31 -13.78
N MET A 208 31.15 -21.10 -13.21
CA MET A 208 32.37 -20.35 -12.92
C MET A 208 33.20 -20.96 -11.79
N ILE A 209 32.55 -21.68 -10.86
CA ILE A 209 33.25 -22.50 -9.86
C ILE A 209 34.00 -23.65 -10.53
N GLN A 210 33.41 -24.31 -11.54
CA GLN A 210 34.08 -25.39 -12.26
C GLN A 210 35.26 -24.90 -13.10
N THR A 211 35.18 -23.70 -13.69
CA THR A 211 36.22 -23.20 -14.60
C THR A 211 37.33 -22.41 -13.89
N LEU A 212 37.00 -21.54 -12.93
CA LEU A 212 37.95 -20.65 -12.23
C LEU A 212 38.07 -20.97 -10.74
N GLY A 213 37.48 -22.06 -10.26
CA GLY A 213 37.49 -22.41 -8.85
C GLY A 213 36.69 -21.42 -7.98
N PRO A 214 37.00 -21.34 -6.67
CA PRO A 214 36.24 -20.51 -5.72
C PRO A 214 36.23 -19.00 -6.07
N ILE A 215 37.27 -18.49 -6.71
CA ILE A 215 37.40 -17.06 -7.07
C ILE A 215 36.38 -16.68 -8.16
N GLY A 216 36.15 -17.56 -9.14
CA GLY A 216 35.13 -17.36 -10.18
C GLY A 216 33.74 -17.25 -9.60
N GLY A 217 33.39 -18.19 -8.69
CA GLY A 217 32.10 -18.16 -7.98
C GLY A 217 31.90 -16.88 -7.18
N LEU A 218 32.91 -16.43 -6.43
CA LEU A 218 32.85 -15.20 -5.63
C LEU A 218 32.67 -13.95 -6.50
N THR A 219 33.32 -13.91 -7.67
CA THR A 219 33.22 -12.78 -8.59
C THR A 219 31.82 -12.66 -9.19
N VAL A 220 31.24 -13.79 -9.63
CA VAL A 220 29.86 -13.81 -10.13
C VAL A 220 28.87 -13.44 -9.05
N LEU A 221 29.06 -13.92 -7.82
CA LEU A 221 28.20 -13.55 -6.71
C LEU A 221 28.25 -12.04 -6.45
N GLY A 222 29.44 -11.46 -6.33
CA GLY A 222 29.60 -10.02 -6.06
C GLY A 222 29.02 -9.14 -7.17
N VAL A 223 29.39 -9.41 -8.43
CA VAL A 223 28.93 -8.63 -9.58
C VAL A 223 27.45 -8.87 -9.86
N GLY A 224 26.99 -10.12 -9.77
CA GLY A 224 25.61 -10.50 -9.99
C GLY A 224 24.67 -9.92 -8.95
N SER A 225 24.99 -10.07 -7.66
CA SER A 225 24.21 -9.44 -6.58
C SER A 225 24.25 -7.92 -6.67
N GLY A 226 25.40 -7.31 -6.99
CA GLY A 226 25.50 -5.87 -7.22
C GLY A 226 24.62 -5.38 -8.38
N GLY A 227 24.60 -6.13 -9.49
CA GLY A 227 23.75 -5.85 -10.64
C GLY A 227 22.26 -5.97 -10.33
N ILE A 228 21.86 -6.98 -9.56
CA ILE A 228 20.46 -7.14 -9.13
C ILE A 228 20.06 -5.98 -8.21
N ILE A 229 20.88 -5.65 -7.19
CA ILE A 229 20.59 -4.54 -6.27
C ILE A 229 20.50 -3.21 -7.03
N GLY A 230 21.44 -2.94 -7.94
CA GLY A 230 21.44 -1.74 -8.77
C GLY A 230 20.25 -1.68 -9.72
N GLY A 231 19.86 -2.82 -10.30
CA GLY A 231 18.67 -2.97 -11.13
C GLY A 231 17.40 -2.69 -10.34
N SER A 232 17.23 -3.31 -9.17
CA SER A 232 16.11 -3.06 -8.25
C SER A 232 15.98 -1.58 -7.89
N TRP A 233 17.10 -0.93 -7.54
CA TRP A 233 17.11 0.52 -7.26
C TRP A 233 16.65 1.34 -8.46
N TYR A 234 17.16 1.04 -9.65
CA TYR A 234 16.80 1.75 -10.88
C TYR A 234 15.31 1.60 -11.21
N PHE A 235 14.76 0.38 -11.12
CA PHE A 235 13.34 0.12 -11.37
C PHE A 235 12.44 0.77 -10.32
N PHE A 236 12.86 0.79 -9.06
CA PHE A 236 12.14 1.50 -8.01
C PHE A 236 12.09 3.01 -8.27
N LYS A 237 13.22 3.65 -8.61
CA LYS A 237 13.27 5.10 -8.86
C LYS A 237 12.59 5.54 -10.14
N SER A 238 12.62 4.73 -11.20
CA SER A 238 12.10 5.11 -12.52
C SER A 238 10.67 4.68 -12.78
N LYS A 239 10.23 3.57 -12.19
CA LYS A 239 8.94 2.92 -12.46
C LYS A 239 8.11 2.62 -11.21
N LEU A 240 8.63 2.91 -10.01
CA LEU A 240 7.97 2.55 -8.74
C LEU A 240 7.69 1.04 -8.63
N PHE A 241 8.54 0.22 -9.26
CA PHE A 241 8.43 -1.23 -9.21
C PHE A 241 9.13 -1.78 -7.98
N LEU A 242 8.40 -2.60 -7.21
CA LEU A 242 8.94 -3.34 -6.07
C LEU A 242 9.60 -4.62 -6.57
N VAL A 243 10.90 -4.52 -6.88
CA VAL A 243 11.76 -5.67 -7.22
C VAL A 243 12.44 -6.17 -5.95
N ASP A 244 12.05 -7.35 -5.48
CA ASP A 244 12.59 -7.95 -4.27
C ASP A 244 13.67 -8.98 -4.62
N PRO A 245 14.97 -8.64 -4.49
CA PRO A 245 16.04 -9.60 -4.75
C PRO A 245 16.10 -10.73 -3.71
N PHE A 246 15.56 -10.50 -2.52
CA PHE A 246 15.53 -11.46 -1.41
C PHE A 246 14.20 -11.34 -0.69
N ARG A 247 13.32 -12.34 -0.84
CA ARG A 247 12.13 -12.45 0.03
C ARG A 247 12.60 -12.88 1.41
N LEU A 248 12.54 -11.98 2.39
CA LEU A 248 12.68 -12.27 3.82
C LEU A 248 11.32 -12.18 4.49
#